data_AF-A0A7X6SQU9-F1
#
_entry.id   AF-A0A7X6SQU9-F1
#
_cell.length_a   1.000
_cell.length_b   1.000
_cell.length_c   1.000
_cell.angle_alpha   90.00
_cell.angle_beta   90.00
_cell.angle_gamma   90.00
#
_symmetry.space_group_name_H-M   'P 1'
#
loop_
_entity.id
_entity.type
_entity.pdbx_description
1 polymer ?
#
loop_
_entity_poly.entity_id
_entity_poly.type
_entity_poly.pdbx_seq_one_letter_code
_entity_poly.pdbx_strand_id
1 'polypeptide(L)'
;MFNKLIASMLPYLPKKLIWIFSKSYISGESVDDAIRVSGELNTRNIKVTIDILGEFIESLHEAEVNKLEYLSLIDTAYRSGIDGNFSAKPTSFGLHIDKEVCYRHMREIVARAASYNGFVRIDMEDSPCTTKEIELFRKLKKEFPSNVGLVLQAYLKRTLDDLKSLCDLNSEETPLSIRLCKG
;
A
#
# COMPACT_ATOMS: atom_id res chain seq x y z
N MET A 1 -16.12 1.33 25.56
CA MET A 1 -15.66 0.20 26.40
C MET A 1 -15.84 -1.14 25.70
N PHE A 2 -17.03 -1.46 25.17
CA PHE A 2 -17.30 -2.73 24.47
C PHE A 2 -16.36 -3.02 23.28
N ASN A 3 -16.15 -2.05 22.38
CA ASN A 3 -15.24 -2.22 21.23
C ASN A 3 -13.78 -2.48 21.64
N LYS A 4 -13.32 -1.89 22.75
CA LYS A 4 -11.96 -2.13 23.28
C LYS A 4 -11.83 -3.56 23.82
N LEU A 5 -12.88 -4.09 24.46
CA LEU A 5 -12.90 -5.46 24.94
C LEU A 5 -12.82 -6.46 23.76
N ILE A 6 -13.61 -6.26 22.71
CA ILE A 6 -13.56 -7.08 21.50
C ILE A 6 -12.16 -7.02 20.85
N ALA A 7 -11.61 -5.81 20.68
CA ALA A 7 -10.27 -5.62 20.13
C ALA A 7 -9.18 -6.33 20.96
N SER A 8 -9.31 -6.33 22.29
CA SER A 8 -8.36 -7.02 23.17
C SER A 8 -8.45 -8.55 23.12
N MET A 9 -9.60 -9.10 22.72
CA MET A 9 -9.80 -10.55 22.61
C MET A 9 -9.39 -11.10 21.25
N LEU A 10 -9.37 -10.27 20.21
CA LEU A 10 -9.08 -10.63 18.82
C LEU A 10 -7.77 -11.44 18.63
N PRO A 11 -6.63 -11.09 19.26
CA PRO A 11 -5.38 -11.85 19.12
C PRO A 11 -5.46 -13.28 19.67
N TYR A 12 -6.40 -13.56 20.57
CA TYR A 12 -6.58 -14.86 21.20
C TYR A 12 -7.63 -15.73 20.48
N LEU A 13 -8.34 -15.18 19.49
CA LEU A 13 -9.33 -15.93 18.73
C LEU A 13 -8.64 -16.87 17.73
N PRO A 14 -9.15 -18.08 17.51
CA PRO A 14 -8.62 -18.98 16.49
C PRO A 14 -8.69 -18.32 15.11
N LYS A 15 -7.65 -18.48 14.27
CA LYS A 15 -7.62 -17.95 12.89
C LYS A 15 -8.89 -18.31 12.08
N LYS A 16 -9.39 -19.54 12.23
CA LYS A 16 -10.63 -20.00 11.59
C LYS A 16 -11.87 -19.18 11.98
N LEU A 17 -11.93 -18.71 13.23
CA LEU A 17 -13.04 -17.88 13.70
C LEU A 17 -12.93 -16.46 13.15
N ILE A 18 -11.72 -15.89 13.13
CA ILE A 18 -11.45 -14.58 12.52
C ILE A 18 -11.82 -14.60 11.02
N TRP A 19 -11.44 -15.68 10.33
CA TRP A 19 -11.72 -15.88 8.90
C TRP A 19 -13.22 -15.81 8.56
N ILE A 20 -14.11 -16.33 9.42
CA ILE A 20 -15.57 -16.29 9.18
C ILE A 20 -16.06 -14.85 8.96
N PHE A 21 -15.45 -13.88 9.64
CA PHE A 21 -15.83 -12.48 9.56
C PHE A 21 -14.98 -11.69 8.55
N SER A 22 -13.72 -12.05 8.34
CA SER A 22 -12.82 -11.32 7.45
C SER A 22 -12.91 -11.74 5.98
N LYS A 23 -13.35 -12.98 5.68
CA LYS A 23 -13.39 -13.53 4.30
C LYS A 23 -14.18 -12.71 3.27
N SER A 24 -15.11 -11.87 3.72
CA SER A 24 -15.88 -10.98 2.82
C SER A 24 -15.06 -9.76 2.36
N TYR A 25 -13.91 -9.50 2.99
CA TYR A 25 -13.06 -8.33 2.77
C TYR A 25 -11.65 -8.71 2.29
N ILE A 26 -11.31 -10.00 2.24
CA ILE A 26 -9.99 -10.52 1.86
C ILE A 26 -10.19 -11.44 0.66
N SER A 27 -9.36 -11.26 -0.39
CA SER A 27 -9.44 -12.07 -1.61
C SER A 27 -8.99 -13.51 -1.41
N GLY A 28 -8.14 -13.78 -0.42
CA GLY A 28 -7.75 -15.12 0.03
C GLY A 28 -6.51 -15.08 0.93
N GLU A 29 -5.95 -16.26 1.22
CA GLU A 29 -4.77 -16.39 2.09
C GLU A 29 -3.46 -16.45 1.28
N SER A 30 -3.55 -16.66 -0.05
CA SER A 30 -2.42 -16.80 -0.95
C SER A 30 -2.41 -15.75 -2.06
N VAL A 31 -1.25 -15.57 -2.69
CA VAL A 31 -1.13 -14.75 -3.92
C VAL A 31 -2.03 -15.30 -5.02
N ASP A 32 -2.11 -16.62 -5.18
CA ASP A 32 -2.95 -17.27 -6.20
C ASP A 32 -4.44 -16.94 -6.01
N ASP A 33 -4.91 -16.88 -4.76
CA ASP A 33 -6.27 -16.46 -4.47
C ASP A 33 -6.50 -15.00 -4.88
N ALA A 34 -5.55 -14.12 -4.56
CA ALA A 34 -5.61 -12.71 -4.93
C ALA A 34 -5.64 -12.55 -6.46
N ILE A 35 -4.85 -13.32 -7.21
CA ILE A 35 -4.85 -13.31 -8.68
C ILE A 35 -6.19 -13.81 -9.22
N ARG A 36 -6.71 -14.94 -8.72
CA ARG A 36 -7.99 -15.49 -9.16
C ARG A 36 -9.13 -14.47 -8.98
N VAL A 37 -9.28 -13.90 -7.78
CA VAL A 37 -10.32 -12.90 -7.49
C VAL A 37 -10.13 -11.64 -8.33
N SER A 38 -8.89 -11.19 -8.51
CA SER A 38 -8.57 -10.02 -9.35
C SER A 38 -8.96 -10.26 -10.81
N GLY A 39 -8.67 -11.45 -11.35
CA GLY A 39 -9.05 -11.85 -12.70
C GLY A 39 -10.56 -11.87 -12.87
N GLU A 40 -11.30 -12.46 -11.93
CA GLU A 40 -12.77 -12.46 -11.92
C GLU A 40 -13.34 -11.02 -11.96
N LEU A 41 -12.77 -10.08 -11.19
CA LEU A 41 -13.16 -8.66 -11.22
C LEU A 41 -12.80 -7.99 -12.55
N ASN A 42 -11.62 -8.28 -13.11
CA ASN A 42 -11.20 -7.74 -14.39
C ASN A 42 -12.11 -8.22 -15.54
N THR A 43 -12.63 -9.45 -15.53
CA THR A 43 -13.63 -9.90 -16.53
C THR A 43 -14.91 -9.07 -16.53
N ARG A 44 -15.16 -8.33 -15.44
CA ARG A 44 -16.30 -7.43 -15.24
C ARG A 44 -15.93 -5.96 -15.48
N ASN A 45 -14.76 -5.70 -16.08
CA ASN A 45 -14.20 -4.36 -16.30
C ASN A 45 -13.96 -3.56 -15.00
N ILE A 46 -13.72 -4.24 -13.89
CA ILE A 46 -13.38 -3.61 -12.61
C ILE A 46 -11.85 -3.65 -12.47
N LYS A 47 -11.21 -2.47 -12.39
CA LYS A 47 -9.80 -2.36 -12.02
C LYS A 47 -9.61 -2.66 -10.54
N VAL A 48 -8.50 -3.30 -10.21
CA VAL A 48 -8.19 -3.68 -8.83
C VAL A 48 -6.97 -2.94 -8.30
N THR A 49 -6.87 -2.87 -6.98
CA THR A 49 -5.64 -2.53 -6.28
C THR A 49 -5.37 -3.67 -5.30
N ILE A 50 -4.20 -4.27 -5.38
CA ILE A 50 -3.84 -5.41 -4.53
C ILE A 50 -2.97 -4.89 -3.39
N ASP A 51 -3.21 -5.39 -2.19
CA ASP A 51 -2.48 -5.08 -0.97
C ASP A 51 -2.18 -6.39 -0.24
N ILE A 52 -0.98 -6.50 0.34
CA ILE A 52 -0.64 -7.60 1.24
C ILE A 52 -0.99 -7.13 2.64
N LEU A 53 -1.86 -7.87 3.32
CA LEU A 53 -2.16 -7.61 4.72
C LEU A 53 -0.92 -7.87 5.57
N GLY A 54 -0.18 -6.80 5.87
CA GLY A 54 1.00 -6.84 6.72
C GLY A 54 0.65 -6.78 8.21
N GLU A 55 1.49 -7.41 9.03
CA GLU A 55 1.54 -7.22 10.47
C GLU A 55 2.54 -6.10 10.83
N PHE A 56 2.51 -5.61 12.07
CA PHE A 56 3.53 -4.70 12.58
C PHE A 56 4.89 -5.41 12.56
N ILE A 57 5.88 -4.81 11.91
CA ILE A 57 7.24 -5.35 11.90
C ILE A 57 8.03 -4.87 13.13
N GLU A 58 8.88 -5.74 13.66
CA GLU A 58 9.79 -5.41 14.77
C GLU A 58 11.25 -5.31 14.33
N SER A 59 11.58 -5.76 13.11
CA SER A 59 12.95 -5.78 12.59
C SER A 59 13.05 -5.37 11.11
N LEU A 60 14.25 -4.92 10.71
CA LEU A 60 14.56 -4.67 9.29
C LEU A 60 14.64 -5.95 8.46
N HIS A 61 14.82 -7.11 9.10
CA HIS A 61 14.77 -8.40 8.41
C HIS A 61 13.35 -8.71 7.94
N GLU A 62 12.34 -8.49 8.78
CA GLU A 62 10.94 -8.61 8.40
C GLU A 62 10.57 -7.63 7.28
N ALA A 63 11.10 -6.39 7.32
CA ALA A 63 10.91 -5.43 6.23
C ALA A 63 11.45 -5.93 4.88
N GLU A 64 12.60 -6.62 4.88
CA GLU A 64 13.18 -7.23 3.67
C GLU A 64 12.33 -8.41 3.18
N VAL A 65 11.85 -9.26 4.09
CA VAL A 65 10.92 -10.36 3.74
C VAL A 65 9.65 -9.82 3.10
N ASN A 66 9.01 -8.83 3.72
CA ASN A 66 7.81 -8.17 3.19
C ASN A 66 8.07 -7.59 1.79
N LYS A 67 9.23 -6.94 1.58
CA LYS A 67 9.61 -6.42 0.26
C LYS A 67 9.68 -7.54 -0.79
N LEU A 68 10.35 -8.66 -0.46
CA LEU A 68 10.48 -9.79 -1.38
C LEU A 68 9.13 -10.41 -1.74
N GLU A 69 8.24 -10.57 -0.77
CA GLU A 69 6.86 -11.04 -1.00
C GLU A 69 6.10 -10.08 -1.91
N TYR A 70 6.23 -8.77 -1.67
CA TYR A 70 5.58 -7.74 -2.47
C TYR A 70 6.08 -7.70 -3.92
N LEU A 71 7.39 -7.88 -4.13
CA LEU A 71 7.99 -8.01 -5.46
C LEU A 71 7.45 -9.25 -6.19
N SER A 72 7.36 -10.39 -5.48
CA SER A 72 6.80 -11.63 -6.02
C SER A 72 5.33 -11.48 -6.41
N LEU A 73 4.53 -10.79 -5.59
CA LEU A 73 3.14 -10.46 -5.91
C LEU A 73 3.04 -9.62 -7.19
N ILE A 74 3.86 -8.57 -7.32
CA ILE A 74 3.88 -7.72 -8.52
C ILE A 74 4.18 -8.54 -9.78
N ASP A 75 5.24 -9.35 -9.73
CA ASP A 75 5.64 -10.20 -10.85
C ASP A 75 4.51 -11.18 -11.21
N THR A 76 3.90 -11.82 -10.21
CA THR A 76 2.85 -12.83 -10.42
C THR A 76 1.58 -12.21 -11.00
N ALA A 77 1.14 -11.06 -10.47
CA ALA A 77 -0.06 -10.38 -10.93
C ALA A 77 0.06 -9.91 -12.39
N TYR A 78 1.15 -9.21 -12.75
CA TYR A 78 1.32 -8.74 -14.12
C TYR A 78 1.54 -9.87 -15.12
N ARG A 79 2.30 -10.92 -14.76
CA ARG A 79 2.46 -12.11 -15.63
C ARG A 79 1.15 -12.87 -15.86
N SER A 80 0.24 -12.82 -14.89
CA SER A 80 -1.10 -13.40 -15.00
C SER A 80 -2.09 -12.49 -15.74
N GLY A 81 -1.64 -11.34 -16.26
CA GLY A 81 -2.47 -10.42 -17.03
C GLY A 81 -3.48 -9.62 -16.21
N ILE A 82 -3.25 -9.45 -14.90
CA ILE A 82 -4.14 -8.66 -14.05
C ILE A 82 -4.05 -7.18 -14.40
N ASP A 83 -5.20 -6.55 -14.70
CA ASP A 83 -5.36 -5.10 -14.81
C ASP A 83 -5.57 -4.52 -13.40
N GLY A 84 -4.46 -4.18 -12.76
CA GLY A 84 -4.46 -3.66 -11.40
C GLY A 84 -3.21 -2.90 -11.03
N ASN A 85 -3.30 -2.25 -9.88
CA ASN A 85 -2.21 -1.54 -9.22
C ASN A 85 -1.94 -2.14 -7.84
N PHE A 86 -0.99 -1.59 -7.09
CA PHE A 86 -0.67 -2.05 -5.74
C PHE A 86 -0.77 -0.93 -4.70
N SER A 87 -1.22 -1.22 -3.48
CA SER A 87 -1.21 -0.28 -2.35
C SER A 87 -0.21 -0.76 -1.32
N ALA A 88 0.78 0.06 -0.97
CA ALA A 88 1.89 -0.32 -0.10
C ALA A 88 1.90 0.57 1.15
N LYS A 89 1.98 -0.05 2.33
CA LYS A 89 2.13 0.61 3.63
C LYS A 89 3.61 0.75 4.00
N PRO A 90 4.18 1.96 4.00
CA PRO A 90 5.61 2.16 4.29
C PRO A 90 6.11 1.57 5.61
N THR A 91 5.27 1.46 6.64
CA THR A 91 5.67 0.87 7.93
C THR A 91 6.09 -0.59 7.80
N SER A 92 5.41 -1.38 6.97
CA SER A 92 5.77 -2.76 6.65
C SER A 92 7.14 -2.88 5.96
N PHE A 93 7.68 -1.78 5.46
CA PHE A 93 8.99 -1.71 4.81
C PHE A 93 10.04 -0.94 5.63
N GLY A 94 9.75 -0.61 6.89
CA GLY A 94 10.75 -0.05 7.81
C GLY A 94 10.57 1.42 8.18
N LEU A 95 9.47 2.09 7.82
CA LEU A 95 9.30 3.54 8.05
C LEU A 95 9.49 3.96 9.53
N HIS A 96 9.11 3.10 10.48
CA HIS A 96 9.29 3.35 11.91
C HIS A 96 10.70 3.05 12.43
N ILE A 97 11.46 2.20 11.74
CA ILE A 97 12.77 1.72 12.20
C ILE A 97 13.88 2.54 11.52
N ASP A 98 13.90 2.58 10.18
CA ASP A 98 14.89 3.29 9.38
C ASP A 98 14.26 3.82 8.09
N LYS A 99 14.16 5.15 7.98
CA LYS A 99 13.56 5.83 6.82
C LYS A 99 14.31 5.59 5.52
N GLU A 100 15.63 5.45 5.56
CA GLU A 100 16.43 5.25 4.34
C GLU A 100 16.36 3.80 3.87
N VAL A 101 16.26 2.83 4.80
CA VAL A 101 15.93 1.44 4.44
C VAL A 101 14.54 1.37 3.81
N CYS A 102 13.54 2.00 4.43
CA CYS A 102 12.18 2.08 3.88
C CYS A 102 12.14 2.67 2.47
N TYR A 103 12.85 3.79 2.26
CA TYR A 103 12.96 4.39 0.94
C TYR A 103 13.60 3.43 -0.08
N ARG A 104 14.69 2.74 0.24
CA ARG A 104 15.30 1.77 -0.68
C ARG A 104 14.35 0.63 -1.04
N HIS A 105 13.66 0.05 -0.07
CA HIS A 105 12.68 -1.02 -0.31
C HIS A 105 11.52 -0.53 -1.20
N MET A 106 10.93 0.61 -0.86
CA MET A 106 9.84 1.20 -1.64
C MET A 106 10.28 1.59 -3.05
N ARG A 107 11.51 2.07 -3.22
CA ARG A 107 12.11 2.36 -4.52
C ARG A 107 12.21 1.11 -5.38
N GLU A 108 12.67 -0.02 -4.82
CA GLU A 108 12.73 -1.31 -5.53
C GLU A 108 11.32 -1.79 -5.94
N ILE A 109 10.33 -1.65 -5.06
CA ILE A 109 8.93 -2.02 -5.31
C ILE A 109 8.33 -1.16 -6.44
N VAL A 110 8.50 0.17 -6.39
CA VAL A 110 8.00 1.07 -7.43
C VAL A 110 8.71 0.82 -8.76
N ALA A 111 10.03 0.62 -8.75
CA ALA A 111 10.80 0.28 -9.95
C ALA A 111 10.31 -1.02 -10.59
N ARG A 112 10.00 -2.04 -9.77
CA ARG A 112 9.46 -3.31 -10.25
C ARG A 112 8.10 -3.13 -10.91
N ALA A 113 7.17 -2.41 -10.28
CA ALA A 113 5.88 -2.12 -10.90
C ALA A 113 6.05 -1.31 -12.19
N ALA A 114 6.92 -0.29 -12.19
CA ALA A 114 7.20 0.53 -13.37
C ALA A 114 7.73 -0.29 -14.55
N SER A 115 8.50 -1.36 -14.32
CA SER A 115 8.99 -2.25 -15.38
C SER A 115 7.87 -2.98 -16.16
N TYR A 116 6.67 -3.06 -15.58
CA TYR A 116 5.45 -3.58 -16.23
C TYR A 116 4.49 -2.46 -16.67
N ASN A 117 4.95 -1.20 -16.72
CA ASN A 117 4.10 0.00 -16.88
C ASN A 117 3.03 0.12 -15.79
N GLY A 118 3.32 -0.42 -14.61
CA GLY A 118 2.44 -0.50 -13.47
C GLY A 118 2.51 0.70 -12.54
N PHE A 119 1.71 0.65 -11.46
CA PHE A 119 1.60 1.73 -10.49
C PHE A 119 1.53 1.22 -9.04
N VAL A 120 2.15 1.98 -8.13
CA VAL A 120 2.10 1.76 -6.68
C VAL A 120 1.53 2.99 -5.98
N ARG A 121 0.51 2.80 -5.15
CA ARG A 121 -0.04 3.79 -4.24
C ARG A 121 0.65 3.64 -2.88
N ILE A 122 1.26 4.72 -2.39
CA ILE A 122 1.72 4.80 -1.01
C ILE A 122 0.50 5.11 -0.15
N ASP A 123 0.15 4.17 0.73
CA ASP A 123 -0.91 4.36 1.71
C ASP A 123 -0.48 5.38 2.78
N MET A 124 -1.47 6.07 3.34
CA MET A 124 -1.30 7.01 4.44
C MET A 124 -1.72 6.30 5.71
N GLU A 125 -0.80 6.13 6.64
CA GLU A 125 -1.02 5.37 7.86
C GLU A 125 -1.40 6.33 9.02
N ASP A 126 -1.06 5.99 10.26
CA ASP A 126 -1.40 6.82 11.41
C ASP A 126 -0.74 8.21 11.34
N SER A 127 -1.33 9.19 12.03
CA SER A 127 -0.86 10.59 12.01
C SER A 127 0.65 10.82 12.29
N PRO A 128 1.38 9.99 13.08
CA PRO A 128 2.83 10.12 13.22
C PRO A 128 3.63 9.77 11.95
N CYS A 129 3.03 9.01 11.02
CA CYS A 129 3.62 8.60 9.75
C CYS A 129 3.48 9.68 8.67
N THR A 130 2.42 10.50 8.71
CA THR A 130 2.01 11.41 7.64
C THR A 130 3.16 12.22 7.02
N THR A 131 3.95 12.92 7.84
CA THR A 131 5.07 13.72 7.32
C THR A 131 6.13 12.83 6.65
N LYS A 132 6.45 11.67 7.23
CA LYS A 132 7.46 10.75 6.70
C LYS A 132 7.01 10.12 5.37
N GLU A 133 5.72 9.83 5.23
CA GLU A 133 5.13 9.27 4.02
C GLU A 133 5.07 10.30 2.88
N ILE A 134 4.77 11.57 3.22
CA ILE A 134 4.87 12.69 2.27
C ILE A 134 6.33 12.85 1.81
N GLU A 135 7.30 12.86 2.72
CA GLU A 135 8.73 12.93 2.39
C GLU A 135 9.15 11.79 1.45
N LEU A 136 8.75 10.55 1.78
CA LEU A 136 8.99 9.36 0.98
C LEU A 136 8.40 9.49 -0.42
N PHE A 137 7.13 9.91 -0.52
CA PHE A 137 6.46 10.13 -1.79
C PHE A 137 7.18 11.17 -2.65
N ARG A 138 7.61 12.30 -2.07
CA ARG A 138 8.35 13.33 -2.81
C ARG A 138 9.67 12.80 -3.39
N LYS A 139 10.39 11.92 -2.69
CA LYS A 139 11.59 11.25 -3.22
C LYS A 139 11.22 10.33 -4.39
N LEU A 140 10.23 9.46 -4.22
CA LEU A 140 9.83 8.47 -5.22
C LEU A 140 9.22 9.11 -6.48
N LYS A 141 8.37 10.13 -6.35
CA LYS A 141 7.75 10.83 -7.48
C LYS A 141 8.77 11.49 -8.40
N LYS A 142 9.92 11.96 -7.86
CA LYS A 142 11.01 12.51 -8.68
C LYS A 142 11.68 11.46 -9.56
N GLU A 143 11.79 10.22 -9.08
CA GLU A 143 12.41 9.12 -9.82
C GLU A 143 11.43 8.37 -10.73
N PHE A 144 10.18 8.26 -10.29
CA PHE A 144 9.13 7.48 -10.97
C PHE A 144 7.88 8.34 -11.18
N PRO A 145 7.95 9.38 -12.03
CA PRO A 145 6.92 10.41 -12.09
C PRO A 145 5.55 9.89 -12.51
N SER A 146 5.45 8.75 -13.20
CA SER A 146 4.17 8.19 -13.67
C SER A 146 3.71 6.94 -12.92
N ASN A 147 4.52 6.39 -12.01
CA ASN A 147 4.29 5.04 -11.44
C ASN A 147 4.01 5.04 -9.93
N VAL A 148 3.96 6.22 -9.30
CA VAL A 148 3.69 6.35 -7.87
C VAL A 148 2.65 7.43 -7.58
N GLY A 149 1.84 7.19 -6.56
CA GLY A 149 0.95 8.20 -6.00
C GLY A 149 0.80 8.06 -4.50
N LEU A 150 0.09 9.00 -3.90
CA LEU A 150 -0.05 9.11 -2.45
C LEU A 150 -1.53 9.07 -2.03
N VAL A 151 -1.81 8.51 -0.87
CA VAL A 151 -3.10 8.67 -0.18
C VAL A 151 -3.04 9.92 0.70
N LEU A 152 -4.14 10.68 0.77
CA LEU A 152 -4.32 11.73 1.78
C LEU A 152 -5.63 11.49 2.55
N GLN A 153 -5.63 11.79 3.85
CA GLN A 153 -6.78 11.59 4.74
C GLN A 153 -7.49 12.92 5.01
N ALA A 154 -8.72 13.09 4.52
CA ALA A 154 -9.50 14.32 4.63
C ALA A 154 -9.88 14.71 6.07
N TYR A 155 -9.83 13.77 7.03
CA TYR A 155 -10.13 14.03 8.43
C TYR A 155 -9.03 14.80 9.19
N LEU A 156 -7.82 14.94 8.64
CA LEU A 156 -6.73 15.67 9.29
C LEU A 156 -6.83 17.16 8.96
N LYS A 157 -6.70 18.01 9.99
CA LYS A 157 -6.69 19.46 9.83
C LYS A 157 -5.59 19.97 8.89
N ARG A 158 -4.47 19.24 8.81
CA ARG A 158 -3.28 19.57 8.00
C ARG A 158 -3.41 19.23 6.50
N THR A 159 -4.38 18.40 6.10
CA THR A 159 -4.43 17.81 4.75
C THR A 159 -4.51 18.83 3.62
N LEU A 160 -5.21 19.95 3.82
CA LEU A 160 -5.27 21.00 2.80
C LEU A 160 -3.90 21.64 2.55
N ASP A 161 -3.13 21.88 3.60
CA ASP A 161 -1.81 22.48 3.48
C ASP A 161 -0.79 21.48 2.94
N ASP A 162 -0.88 20.21 3.36
CA ASP A 162 -0.07 19.13 2.79
C ASP A 162 -0.33 18.96 1.29
N LEU A 163 -1.60 18.98 0.84
CA LEU A 163 -1.95 18.91 -0.59
C LEU A 163 -1.38 20.10 -1.37
N LYS A 164 -1.53 21.33 -0.87
CA LYS A 164 -0.93 22.53 -1.50
C LYS A 164 0.58 22.41 -1.62
N SER A 165 1.24 21.84 -0.60
CA SER A 165 2.69 21.64 -0.61
C SER A 165 3.18 20.62 -1.64
N LEU A 166 2.28 19.81 -2.21
CA LEU A 166 2.59 18.81 -3.25
C LEU A 166 2.30 19.32 -4.66
N CYS A 167 1.65 20.47 -4.82
CA CYS A 167 1.33 21.04 -6.13
C CYS A 167 2.57 21.36 -6.97
N ASP A 168 3.73 21.56 -6.33
CA ASP A 168 5.00 21.77 -7.02
C ASP A 168 5.50 20.52 -7.75
N LEU A 169 4.96 19.34 -7.43
CA LEU A 169 5.24 18.08 -8.12
C LEU A 169 4.22 17.76 -9.23
N ASN A 170 3.25 18.64 -9.49
CA ASN A 170 2.23 18.44 -10.51
C ASN A 170 2.64 19.12 -11.83
N SER A 171 2.67 18.36 -12.93
CA SER A 171 2.82 18.90 -14.29
C SER A 171 1.78 18.30 -15.24
N GLU A 172 1.63 18.87 -16.43
CA GLU A 172 0.73 18.33 -17.46
C GLU A 172 1.19 16.95 -17.94
N GLU A 173 2.50 16.73 -18.06
CA GLU A 173 3.08 15.45 -18.47
C GLU A 173 2.99 14.39 -17.38
N THR A 174 3.09 14.79 -16.11
CA THR A 174 3.22 13.87 -14.98
C THR A 174 2.32 14.30 -13.82
N PRO A 175 0.99 14.26 -13.98
CA PRO A 175 0.05 14.78 -13.01
C PRO A 175 0.20 14.11 -11.65
N LEU A 176 -0.14 14.85 -10.60
CA LEU A 176 -0.17 14.33 -9.25
C LEU A 176 -1.31 13.32 -9.11
N SER A 177 -0.99 12.10 -8.70
CA SER A 177 -1.99 11.08 -8.43
C SER A 177 -2.23 11.02 -6.92
N ILE A 178 -3.41 11.46 -6.47
CA ILE A 178 -3.83 11.42 -5.07
C ILE A 178 -5.08 10.56 -4.91
N ARG A 179 -5.09 9.65 -3.94
CA ARG A 179 -6.30 8.98 -3.45
C ARG A 179 -6.74 9.69 -2.18
N LEU A 180 -7.88 10.37 -2.19
CA LEU A 180 -8.44 11.02 -1.01
C LEU A 180 -9.38 10.05 -0.28
N CYS A 181 -9.09 9.76 1.00
CA CYS A 181 -9.98 9.00 1.88
C CYS A 181 -10.41 9.87 3.07
N LYS A 182 -11.31 9.40 3.94
CA LYS A 182 -11.64 10.11 5.19
C LYS A 182 -10.51 9.92 6.21
N GLY A 183 -10.23 8.67 6.54
CA GLY A 183 -9.26 8.19 7.52
C GLY A 183 -9.31 6.67 7.53
#